data_AF-A0A923BIZ0-F1
#
_entry.id   AF-A0A923BIZ0-F1
#
_cell.length_a   1.000
_cell.length_b   1.000
_cell.length_c   1.000
_cell.angle_alpha   90.00
_cell.angle_beta   90.00
_cell.angle_gamma   90.00
#
_symmetry.space_group_name_H-M   'P 1'
#
loop_
_entity.id
_entity.type
_entity.pdbx_description
1 polymer ?
#
loop_
_entity_poly.entity_id
_entity_poly.type
_entity_poly.pdbx_seq_one_letter_code
_entity_poly.pdbx_strand_id
1 'polypeptide(L)'
;MVAQAGHISHQAQAHDAGHKMRCLEVWGGSSAAAEKLEVPGLDMWVLSRPHNGAAEGGDLHYISSCGTGRISRVVVADVAGHGLEVSSLARGLRDLMRRYMNFVDQSSLVERINRAFAAISPDGRFATALVATYWAPTRSLITTIAGHPRPMAYSSGTGQWQLLAHDPSTPRGANLPLGIDDDSDYTHVGVQLRPGDVVVMYSDALMEAQRAGSSDQLGEPGLLRLIASLDPAKPERLAGDLLTAVESYAGGPLNDDATVVVLTPSARAPVAPLAERLRALGRLCSMTLRGLLVHGQAPPLHDILLGLRTPQSKQAVRGGLSGLGGLNAAPTPPAALPDLPAAR
;
A
#
# COMPACT_ATOMS: atom_id res chain seq x y z
N MET A 1 -22.66 -43.51 -10.32
CA MET A 1 -22.95 -42.58 -9.22
C MET A 1 -21.99 -41.42 -9.32
N VAL A 2 -22.47 -40.29 -9.84
CA VAL A 2 -21.71 -39.05 -9.97
C VAL A 2 -21.84 -38.33 -8.63
N ALA A 3 -20.73 -38.15 -7.91
CA ALA A 3 -20.69 -37.34 -6.69
C ALA A 3 -20.46 -35.88 -7.10
N GLN A 4 -21.42 -35.03 -6.74
CA GLN A 4 -21.46 -33.60 -7.04
C GLN A 4 -20.27 -32.88 -6.39
N ALA A 5 -19.54 -32.13 -7.20
CA ALA A 5 -18.65 -31.08 -6.75
C ALA A 5 -19.49 -29.95 -6.15
N GLY A 6 -19.34 -29.72 -4.84
CA GLY A 6 -19.91 -28.56 -4.18
C GLY A 6 -19.18 -27.30 -4.62
N HIS A 7 -19.87 -26.46 -5.40
CA HIS A 7 -19.51 -25.05 -5.56
C HIS A 7 -19.50 -24.38 -4.20
N ILE A 8 -18.32 -23.93 -3.75
CA ILE A 8 -18.19 -23.01 -2.63
C ILE A 8 -18.33 -21.59 -3.19
N SER A 9 -19.30 -20.88 -2.64
CA SER A 9 -19.85 -19.62 -3.13
C SER A 9 -18.83 -18.47 -3.15
N HIS A 10 -18.77 -17.77 -4.29
CA HIS A 10 -18.43 -16.35 -4.38
C HIS A 10 -19.23 -15.55 -3.33
N GLN A 11 -18.53 -14.78 -2.48
CA GLN A 11 -18.90 -13.46 -1.91
C GLN A 11 -18.31 -13.28 -0.51
N ALA A 12 -17.07 -12.81 -0.44
CA ALA A 12 -16.62 -11.95 0.65
C ALA A 12 -16.54 -10.52 0.09
N GLN A 13 -17.70 -9.95 -0.24
CA GLN A 13 -17.80 -8.52 -0.52
C GLN A 13 -17.96 -7.81 0.83
N ALA A 14 -17.17 -6.76 1.07
CA ALA A 14 -17.34 -5.94 2.26
C ALA A 14 -18.77 -5.40 2.32
N HIS A 15 -19.37 -5.39 3.52
CA HIS A 15 -20.74 -4.91 3.71
C HIS A 15 -20.93 -3.48 3.15
N ASP A 16 -22.01 -3.26 2.40
CA ASP A 16 -22.30 -1.99 1.68
C ASP A 16 -22.58 -0.81 2.64
N ALA A 17 -23.02 -1.11 3.87
CA ALA A 17 -23.14 -0.12 4.94
C ALA A 17 -21.79 0.09 5.63
N GLY A 18 -20.95 0.96 5.06
CA GLY A 18 -19.63 1.28 5.62
C GLY A 18 -19.70 1.83 7.06
N HIS A 19 -18.80 1.35 7.92
CA HIS A 19 -18.64 1.80 9.30
C HIS A 19 -17.91 3.14 9.36
N LYS A 20 -18.65 4.20 9.71
CA LYS A 20 -18.11 5.55 9.90
C LYS A 20 -17.41 5.64 11.25
N MET A 21 -16.09 5.72 11.22
CA MET A 21 -15.29 5.80 12.42
C MET A 21 -15.41 7.15 13.11
N ARG A 22 -15.59 7.11 14.43
CA ARG A 22 -15.64 8.29 15.28
C ARG A 22 -14.24 8.78 15.60
N CYS A 23 -14.15 10.04 16.04
CA CYS A 23 -12.89 10.58 16.53
C CYS A 23 -12.41 9.80 17.77
N LEU A 24 -11.10 9.52 17.81
CA LEU A 24 -10.41 8.65 18.77
C LEU A 24 -10.86 7.19 18.77
N GLU A 25 -11.66 6.80 17.79
CA GLU A 25 -12.00 5.40 17.60
C GLU A 25 -10.79 4.65 17.05
N VAL A 26 -10.59 3.44 17.59
CA VAL A 26 -9.65 2.44 17.11
C VAL A 26 -10.48 1.21 16.77
N TRP A 27 -10.36 0.76 15.53
CA TRP A 27 -10.97 -0.46 15.01
C TRP A 27 -9.86 -1.38 14.53
N GLY A 28 -10.05 -2.69 14.67
CA GLY A 28 -9.08 -3.66 14.19
C GLY A 28 -8.87 -4.80 15.15
N GLY A 29 -8.01 -5.71 14.75
CA GLY A 29 -7.99 -7.05 15.30
C GLY A 29 -6.91 -7.92 14.69
N SER A 30 -6.97 -9.19 15.06
CA SER A 30 -6.35 -10.30 14.32
C SER A 30 -7.40 -11.31 13.85
N SER A 31 -8.69 -10.97 13.98
CA SER A 31 -9.81 -11.83 13.60
C SER A 31 -10.15 -11.65 12.14
N ALA A 32 -10.95 -12.58 11.60
CA ALA A 32 -11.52 -12.41 10.26
C ALA A 32 -12.26 -11.07 10.12
N ALA A 33 -12.08 -10.42 8.97
CA ALA A 33 -12.72 -9.14 8.66
C ALA A 33 -13.04 -9.05 7.16
N ALA A 34 -14.19 -8.45 6.84
CA ALA A 34 -14.61 -8.07 5.48
C ALA A 34 -15.44 -6.79 5.60
N GLU A 35 -14.78 -5.69 5.93
CA GLU A 35 -15.43 -4.47 6.39
C GLU A 35 -15.02 -3.24 5.57
N LYS A 36 -15.99 -2.35 5.35
CA LYS A 36 -15.73 -1.01 4.81
C LYS A 36 -15.67 -0.03 5.97
N LEU A 37 -14.61 0.76 6.03
CA LEU A 37 -14.41 1.81 7.03
C LEU A 37 -14.35 3.17 6.35
N GLU A 38 -15.00 4.15 6.95
CA GLU A 38 -14.96 5.54 6.49
C GLU A 38 -14.36 6.42 7.59
N VAL A 39 -13.23 7.05 7.28
CA VAL A 39 -12.62 8.12 8.09
C VAL A 39 -12.65 9.43 7.30
N PRO A 40 -12.45 10.60 7.91
CA PRO A 40 -12.51 11.85 7.18
C PRO A 40 -11.54 11.88 5.99
N GLY A 41 -12.10 11.91 4.78
CA GLY A 41 -11.36 12.02 3.53
C GLY A 41 -10.65 10.74 3.06
N LEU A 42 -10.86 9.59 3.70
CA LEU A 42 -10.33 8.29 3.25
C LEU A 42 -11.37 7.18 3.46
N ASP A 43 -11.65 6.43 2.40
CA ASP A 43 -12.45 5.21 2.44
C ASP A 43 -11.49 4.01 2.42
N MET A 44 -11.82 2.98 3.19
CA MET A 44 -10.96 1.81 3.38
C MET A 44 -11.76 0.52 3.32
N TRP A 45 -11.20 -0.51 2.71
CA TRP A 45 -11.77 -1.86 2.72
C TRP A 45 -10.75 -2.82 3.29
N VAL A 46 -11.14 -3.53 4.34
CA VAL A 46 -10.30 -4.48 5.05
C VAL A 46 -10.84 -5.88 4.80
N LEU A 47 -9.99 -6.72 4.22
CA LEU A 47 -10.22 -8.16 4.10
C LEU A 47 -9.11 -8.87 4.87
N SER A 48 -9.46 -9.60 5.91
CA SER A 48 -8.53 -10.44 6.67
C SER A 48 -9.12 -11.83 6.83
N ARG A 49 -8.33 -12.85 6.51
CA ARG A 49 -8.72 -14.26 6.55
C ARG A 49 -7.66 -15.03 7.33
N PRO A 50 -7.93 -15.35 8.61
CA PRO A 50 -7.07 -16.23 9.36
C PRO A 50 -6.96 -17.62 8.72
N HIS A 51 -5.80 -18.23 8.88
CA HIS A 51 -5.45 -19.54 8.37
C HIS A 51 -6.45 -20.60 8.86
N ASN A 52 -6.86 -21.49 7.96
CA ASN A 52 -7.82 -22.58 8.23
C ASN A 52 -9.15 -22.14 8.89
N GLY A 53 -9.54 -20.87 8.74
CA GLY A 53 -10.78 -20.36 9.34
C GLY A 53 -10.71 -20.23 10.87
N ALA A 54 -9.50 -20.07 11.43
CA ALA A 54 -9.31 -19.77 12.84
C ALA A 54 -10.06 -18.47 13.24
N ALA A 55 -10.39 -18.35 14.53
CA ALA A 55 -11.04 -17.14 15.05
C ALA A 55 -10.10 -15.92 15.04
N GLU A 56 -8.79 -16.16 15.19
CA GLU A 56 -7.71 -15.16 15.18
C GLU A 56 -6.48 -15.73 14.45
N GLY A 57 -5.71 -14.87 13.78
CA GLY A 57 -4.42 -15.17 13.16
C GLY A 57 -3.25 -14.39 13.80
N GLY A 58 -2.05 -14.56 13.23
CA GLY A 58 -0.83 -13.78 13.48
C GLY A 58 -0.85 -12.40 12.82
N ASP A 59 -1.55 -12.27 11.70
CA ASP A 59 -1.82 -10.99 11.04
C ASP A 59 -2.63 -10.04 11.94
N LEU A 60 -2.20 -8.79 12.00
CA LEU A 60 -2.83 -7.69 12.70
C LEU A 60 -3.19 -6.59 11.72
N HIS A 61 -4.41 -6.09 11.82
CA HIS A 61 -4.84 -4.88 11.14
C HIS A 61 -5.42 -3.88 12.14
N TYR A 62 -4.95 -2.63 12.09
CA TYR A 62 -5.46 -1.55 12.91
C TYR A 62 -5.78 -0.32 12.10
N ILE A 63 -6.92 0.28 12.39
CA ILE A 63 -7.34 1.55 11.87
C ILE A 63 -7.70 2.46 13.03
N SER A 64 -7.24 3.72 12.97
CA SER A 64 -7.61 4.73 13.94
C SER A 64 -7.94 6.06 13.27
N SER A 65 -8.84 6.82 13.89
CA SER A 65 -9.17 8.19 13.49
C SER A 65 -8.85 9.13 14.66
N CYS A 66 -7.79 9.92 14.53
CA CYS A 66 -7.22 10.74 15.60
C CYS A 66 -7.25 12.25 15.28
N GLY A 67 -6.98 13.08 16.29
CA GLY A 67 -6.75 14.52 16.10
C GLY A 67 -7.96 15.28 15.54
N THR A 68 -9.14 15.05 16.11
CA THR A 68 -10.45 15.55 15.63
C THR A 68 -10.77 15.14 14.19
N GLY A 69 -10.33 13.94 13.78
CA GLY A 69 -10.53 13.42 12.43
C GLY A 69 -9.56 13.96 11.39
N ARG A 70 -8.47 14.64 11.78
CA ARG A 70 -7.44 15.13 10.84
C ARG A 70 -6.41 14.08 10.47
N ILE A 71 -6.13 13.17 11.40
CA ILE A 71 -5.16 12.10 11.23
C ILE A 71 -5.92 10.79 11.21
N SER A 72 -5.71 9.96 10.20
CA SER A 72 -6.12 8.56 10.26
C SER A 72 -4.88 7.70 10.15
N ARG A 73 -4.88 6.55 10.80
CA ARG A 73 -3.76 5.61 10.69
C ARG A 73 -4.24 4.24 10.35
N VAL A 74 -3.44 3.56 9.54
CA VAL A 74 -3.67 2.20 9.11
C VAL A 74 -2.39 1.43 9.38
N VAL A 75 -2.51 0.28 10.03
CA VAL A 75 -1.40 -0.62 10.31
C VAL A 75 -1.77 -1.99 9.79
N VAL A 76 -0.87 -2.61 9.06
CA VAL A 76 -0.87 -4.05 8.80
C VAL A 76 0.44 -4.57 9.39
N ALA A 77 0.38 -5.62 10.18
CA ALA A 77 1.54 -6.20 10.83
C ALA A 77 1.39 -7.71 10.92
N ASP A 78 2.52 -8.42 10.92
CA ASP A 78 2.56 -9.85 11.15
C ASP A 78 3.61 -10.17 12.23
N VAL A 79 3.26 -11.05 13.16
CA VAL A 79 4.11 -11.43 14.30
C VAL A 79 4.73 -12.79 14.03
N ALA A 80 6.06 -12.84 13.97
CA ALA A 80 6.77 -14.05 13.57
C ALA A 80 6.57 -15.22 14.55
N GLY A 81 6.02 -16.32 14.03
CA GLY A 81 5.95 -17.63 14.65
C GLY A 81 4.52 -18.16 14.84
N HIS A 82 4.38 -19.27 15.58
CA HIS A 82 3.07 -19.88 15.87
C HIS A 82 2.89 -20.17 17.38
N GLY A 83 1.63 -20.26 17.83
CA GLY A 83 1.26 -20.72 19.17
C GLY A 83 0.88 -19.62 20.17
N LEU A 84 0.69 -20.02 21.43
CA LEU A 84 0.16 -19.16 22.49
C LEU A 84 1.05 -17.94 22.79
N GLU A 85 2.37 -18.08 22.71
CA GLU A 85 3.32 -16.98 22.93
C GLU A 85 3.16 -15.89 21.87
N VAL A 86 2.98 -16.27 20.60
CA VAL A 86 2.76 -15.34 19.49
C VAL A 86 1.43 -14.59 19.65
N SER A 87 0.37 -15.28 20.10
CA SER A 87 -0.90 -14.62 20.43
C SER A 87 -0.74 -13.55 21.53
N SER A 88 0.18 -13.75 22.49
CA SER A 88 0.43 -12.79 23.56
C SER A 88 1.23 -11.59 23.07
N LEU A 89 2.22 -11.81 22.19
CA LEU A 89 2.99 -10.74 21.54
C LEU A 89 2.13 -9.92 20.58
N ALA A 90 1.27 -10.57 19.79
CA ALA A 90 0.31 -9.90 18.92
C ALA A 90 -0.66 -9.01 19.72
N ARG A 91 -1.11 -9.47 20.91
CA ARG A 91 -1.87 -8.64 21.86
C ARG A 91 -1.04 -7.49 22.42
N GLY A 92 0.20 -7.74 22.82
CA GLY A 92 1.12 -6.70 23.28
C GLY A 92 1.35 -5.61 22.22
N LEU A 93 1.64 -6.01 20.98
CA LEU A 93 1.81 -5.08 19.85
C LEU A 93 0.54 -4.26 19.61
N ARG A 94 -0.63 -4.91 19.64
CA ARG A 94 -1.95 -4.26 19.59
C ARG A 94 -2.11 -3.19 20.69
N ASP A 95 -1.75 -3.50 21.92
CA ASP A 95 -1.84 -2.55 23.04
C ASP A 95 -0.87 -1.38 22.88
N LEU A 96 0.34 -1.64 22.38
CA LEU A 96 1.33 -0.60 22.07
C LEU A 96 0.86 0.31 20.93
N MET A 97 0.30 -0.25 19.85
CA MET A 97 -0.30 0.51 18.75
C MET A 97 -1.39 1.43 19.31
N ARG A 98 -2.33 0.88 20.09
CA ARG A 98 -3.40 1.66 20.72
C ARG A 98 -2.88 2.77 21.64
N ARG A 99 -1.81 2.51 22.40
CA ARG A 99 -1.17 3.48 23.30
C ARG A 99 -0.53 4.64 22.52
N TYR A 100 0.21 4.34 21.45
CA TYR A 100 1.00 5.35 20.73
C TYR A 100 0.27 5.98 19.54
N MET A 101 -0.89 5.47 19.13
CA MET A 101 -1.63 5.92 17.94
C MET A 101 -2.01 7.41 17.90
N ASN A 102 -1.86 8.17 19.00
CA ASN A 102 -2.12 9.60 19.05
C ASN A 102 -0.88 10.50 18.91
N PHE A 103 0.34 9.94 18.89
CA PHE A 103 1.56 10.72 18.63
C PHE A 103 1.50 11.32 17.23
N VAL A 104 1.67 12.63 17.04
CA VAL A 104 1.47 13.22 15.69
C VAL A 104 2.57 12.84 14.71
N ASP A 105 3.81 12.77 15.18
CA ASP A 105 4.99 12.48 14.36
C ASP A 105 5.12 10.98 14.07
N GLN A 106 5.32 10.63 12.80
CA GLN A 106 5.36 9.24 12.34
C GLN A 106 6.67 8.52 12.69
N SER A 107 7.81 9.21 12.64
CA SER A 107 9.10 8.66 13.06
C SER A 107 9.05 8.27 14.52
N SER A 108 8.70 9.25 15.36
CA SER A 108 8.57 9.07 16.81
C SER A 108 7.55 7.99 17.19
N LEU A 109 6.47 7.84 16.41
CA LEU A 109 5.47 6.79 16.62
C LEU A 109 6.10 5.40 16.47
N VAL A 110 6.74 5.13 15.33
CA VAL A 110 7.25 3.80 14.99
C VAL A 110 8.45 3.46 15.88
N GLU A 111 9.36 4.40 16.14
CA GLU A 111 10.48 4.22 17.07
C GLU A 111 9.99 3.84 18.48
N ARG A 112 8.96 4.51 18.99
CA ARG A 112 8.39 4.21 20.32
C ARG A 112 7.70 2.86 20.37
N ILE A 113 6.99 2.49 19.31
CA ILE A 113 6.41 1.16 19.19
C ILE A 113 7.51 0.11 19.18
N ASN A 114 8.55 0.30 18.36
CA ASN A 114 9.67 -0.62 18.24
C ASN A 114 10.36 -0.83 19.60
N ARG A 115 10.78 0.25 20.26
CA ARG A 115 11.43 0.18 21.57
C ARG A 115 10.55 -0.47 22.64
N ALA A 116 9.26 -0.15 22.66
CA ALA A 116 8.35 -0.74 23.62
C ALA A 116 8.04 -2.21 23.30
N PHE A 117 8.03 -2.59 22.01
CA PHE A 117 7.84 -3.97 21.57
C PHE A 117 9.07 -4.81 21.88
N ALA A 118 10.27 -4.32 21.59
CA ALA A 118 11.54 -4.94 21.97
C ALA A 118 11.60 -5.25 23.48
N ALA A 119 11.10 -4.34 24.33
CA ALA A 119 11.09 -4.54 25.77
C ALA A 119 10.13 -5.65 26.27
N ILE A 120 9.13 -6.03 25.47
CA ILE A 120 8.17 -7.11 25.80
C ILE A 120 8.36 -8.37 24.96
N SER A 121 9.23 -8.32 23.96
CA SER A 121 9.52 -9.40 23.03
C SER A 121 10.70 -10.23 23.57
N PRO A 122 10.54 -11.52 23.88
CA PRO A 122 11.65 -12.37 24.27
C PRO A 122 12.63 -12.55 23.11
N ASP A 123 13.90 -12.85 23.44
CA ASP A 123 15.01 -12.92 22.49
C ASP A 123 14.66 -13.64 21.18
N GLY A 124 14.76 -12.91 20.05
CA GLY A 124 14.57 -13.44 18.69
C GLY A 124 13.15 -13.37 18.13
N ARG A 125 12.16 -12.88 18.87
CA ARG A 125 10.81 -12.63 18.35
C ARG A 125 10.70 -11.22 17.78
N PHE A 126 10.06 -11.10 16.62
CA PHE A 126 9.88 -9.82 15.94
C PHE A 126 8.49 -9.75 15.29
N ALA A 127 8.12 -8.54 14.88
CA ALA A 127 6.92 -8.32 14.07
C ALA A 127 7.26 -7.47 12.86
N THR A 128 6.84 -7.90 11.67
CA THR A 128 6.83 -7.00 10.52
C THR A 128 5.66 -6.04 10.67
N ALA A 129 5.83 -4.77 10.27
CA ALA A 129 4.74 -3.81 10.28
C ALA A 129 4.85 -2.78 9.15
N LEU A 130 3.72 -2.44 8.56
CA LEU A 130 3.55 -1.29 7.70
C LEU A 130 2.60 -0.31 8.40
N VAL A 131 3.11 0.86 8.75
CA VAL A 131 2.36 1.92 9.42
C VAL A 131 2.14 3.06 8.43
N ALA A 132 0.88 3.34 8.13
CA ALA A 132 0.46 4.44 7.27
C ALA A 132 -0.25 5.53 8.08
N THR A 133 0.17 6.78 7.95
CA THR A 133 -0.53 7.96 8.49
C THR A 133 -1.11 8.77 7.34
N TYR A 134 -2.42 8.93 7.34
CA TYR A 134 -3.15 9.79 6.42
C TYR A 134 -3.50 11.13 7.07
N TRP A 135 -3.08 12.23 6.43
CA TRP A 135 -3.43 13.59 6.82
C TRP A 135 -4.57 14.10 5.94
N ALA A 136 -5.80 14.02 6.45
CA ALA A 136 -7.01 14.35 5.72
C ALA A 136 -7.03 15.78 5.12
N PRO A 137 -6.56 16.83 5.82
CA PRO A 137 -6.54 18.19 5.29
C PRO A 137 -5.72 18.38 4.00
N THR A 138 -4.68 17.56 3.79
CA THR A 138 -3.91 17.61 2.54
C THR A 138 -4.09 16.40 1.64
N ARG A 139 -4.70 15.32 2.12
CA ARG A 139 -4.72 14.00 1.45
C ARG A 139 -3.34 13.36 1.30
N SER A 140 -2.42 13.69 2.21
CA SER A 140 -1.08 13.09 2.21
C SER A 140 -1.12 11.77 2.97
N LEU A 141 -0.56 10.72 2.38
CA LEU A 141 -0.31 9.43 3.02
C LEU A 141 1.19 9.27 3.22
N ILE A 142 1.60 8.99 4.45
CA ILE A 142 3.00 8.73 4.81
C ILE A 142 3.09 7.29 5.30
N THR A 143 3.97 6.49 4.72
CA THR A 143 4.15 5.07 5.07
C THR A 143 5.53 4.82 5.66
N THR A 144 5.57 4.01 6.72
CA THR A 144 6.79 3.45 7.31
C THR A 144 6.71 1.95 7.22
N ILE A 145 7.73 1.31 6.67
CA ILE A 145 7.85 -0.15 6.65
C ILE A 145 8.88 -0.53 7.71
N ALA A 146 8.53 -1.49 8.54
CA ALA A 146 9.37 -2.20 9.49
C ALA A 146 9.39 -3.68 9.06
N GLY A 147 10.23 -4.01 8.08
CA GLY A 147 10.34 -5.37 7.53
C GLY A 147 9.12 -5.95 6.80
N HIS A 148 8.03 -5.19 6.63
CA HIS A 148 6.78 -5.66 6.01
C HIS A 148 6.79 -5.50 4.47
N PRO A 149 5.93 -6.22 3.72
CA PRO A 149 5.79 -6.00 2.29
C PRO A 149 5.48 -4.54 1.91
N ARG A 150 6.00 -4.11 0.75
CA ARG A 150 5.80 -2.75 0.25
C ARG A 150 4.37 -2.57 -0.25
N PRO A 151 3.65 -1.50 0.14
CA PRO A 151 2.32 -1.27 -0.37
C PRO A 151 2.35 -0.94 -1.86
N MET A 152 1.33 -1.37 -2.59
CA MET A 152 1.14 -1.04 -4.00
C MET A 152 0.26 0.21 -4.13
N ALA A 153 0.59 1.11 -5.05
CA ALA A 153 -0.18 2.32 -5.31
C ALA A 153 -0.53 2.45 -6.79
N TYR A 154 -1.80 2.74 -7.05
CA TYR A 154 -2.33 3.10 -8.35
C TYR A 154 -2.47 4.61 -8.45
N SER A 155 -1.98 5.19 -9.54
CA SER A 155 -2.24 6.59 -9.87
C SER A 155 -3.28 6.71 -10.97
N SER A 156 -4.39 7.38 -10.68
CA SER A 156 -5.42 7.70 -11.68
C SER A 156 -4.92 8.63 -12.78
N GLY A 157 -3.88 9.43 -12.51
CA GLY A 157 -3.29 10.35 -13.49
C GLY A 157 -2.44 9.65 -14.55
N THR A 158 -1.77 8.54 -14.20
CA THR A 158 -0.94 7.76 -15.14
C THR A 158 -1.59 6.46 -15.57
N GLY A 159 -2.59 5.98 -14.83
CA GLY A 159 -3.22 4.68 -15.03
C GLY A 159 -2.30 3.51 -14.68
N GLN A 160 -1.27 3.71 -13.85
CA GLN A 160 -0.25 2.69 -13.55
C GLN A 160 -0.20 2.33 -12.06
N TRP A 161 0.14 1.07 -11.79
CA TRP A 161 0.49 0.56 -10.47
C TRP A 161 2.00 0.62 -10.25
N GLN A 162 2.41 0.94 -9.02
CA GLN A 162 3.80 0.92 -8.58
C GLN A 162 3.93 0.47 -7.11
N LEU A 163 5.10 -0.02 -6.71
CA LEU A 163 5.40 -0.24 -5.29
C LEU A 163 5.82 1.08 -4.65
N LEU A 164 5.28 1.38 -3.47
CA LEU A 164 5.78 2.48 -2.63
C LEU A 164 7.02 1.98 -1.89
N ALA A 165 8.18 2.26 -2.47
CA ALA A 165 9.47 1.83 -1.94
C ALA A 165 10.21 2.99 -1.28
N HIS A 166 11.08 2.63 -0.34
CA HIS A 166 12.05 3.55 0.26
C HIS A 166 13.06 4.04 -0.76
N ASP A 167 13.70 5.16 -0.42
CA ASP A 167 14.84 5.68 -1.16
C ASP A 167 15.97 4.61 -1.21
N PRO A 168 16.54 4.29 -2.38
CA PRO A 168 17.68 3.40 -2.51
C PRO A 168 18.90 3.80 -1.66
N SER A 169 18.97 5.06 -1.22
CA SER A 169 20.00 5.58 -0.31
C SER A 169 19.75 5.28 1.18
N THR A 170 18.66 4.59 1.51
CA THR A 170 18.36 4.17 2.89
C THR A 170 19.53 3.36 3.46
N PRO A 171 20.05 3.70 4.66
CA PRO A 171 21.17 3.00 5.26
C PRO A 171 20.91 1.50 5.41
N ARG A 172 21.97 0.69 5.27
CA ARG A 172 21.91 -0.73 5.61
C ARG A 172 21.58 -0.86 7.10
N GLY A 173 20.58 -1.68 7.43
CA GLY A 173 20.12 -1.87 8.81
C GLY A 173 18.98 -0.94 9.25
N ALA A 174 18.51 -0.04 8.38
CA ALA A 174 17.26 0.68 8.62
C ALA A 174 16.04 -0.17 8.25
N ASN A 175 14.87 0.21 8.78
CA ASN A 175 13.57 -0.44 8.53
C ASN A 175 13.52 -1.92 8.96
N LEU A 176 14.27 -2.31 10.00
CA LEU A 176 14.21 -3.68 10.51
C LEU A 176 12.82 -3.98 11.10
N PRO A 177 12.38 -5.25 11.08
CA PRO A 177 11.19 -5.66 11.81
C PRO A 177 11.23 -5.19 13.26
N LEU A 178 10.06 -4.86 13.81
CA LEU A 178 9.92 -4.39 15.18
C LEU A 178 10.46 -5.45 16.15
N GLY A 179 11.27 -5.03 17.11
CA GLY A 179 11.83 -5.90 18.15
C GLY A 179 13.19 -6.52 17.81
N ILE A 180 13.71 -6.35 16.58
CA ILE A 180 15.04 -6.85 16.21
C ILE A 180 16.16 -5.99 16.80
N ASP A 181 16.03 -4.68 16.69
CA ASP A 181 16.98 -3.68 17.20
C ASP A 181 16.15 -2.50 17.72
N ASP A 182 16.27 -2.18 19.00
CA ASP A 182 15.46 -1.16 19.68
C ASP A 182 15.83 0.28 19.29
N ASP A 183 16.96 0.45 18.61
CA ASP A 183 17.45 1.71 18.04
C ASP A 183 17.45 1.70 16.50
N SER A 184 16.69 0.79 15.86
CA SER A 184 16.53 0.78 14.40
C SER A 184 15.91 2.08 13.88
N ASP A 185 16.58 2.70 12.90
CA ASP A 185 16.06 3.84 12.17
C ASP A 185 14.95 3.44 11.19
N TYR A 186 13.90 4.25 11.13
CA TYR A 186 12.78 4.05 10.22
C TYR A 186 12.64 5.20 9.22
N THR A 187 12.60 4.85 7.95
CA THR A 187 12.42 5.81 6.85
C THR A 187 10.95 5.89 6.42
N HIS A 188 10.59 6.99 5.77
CA HIS A 188 9.22 7.28 5.38
C HIS A 188 9.09 7.56 3.89
N VAL A 189 8.00 7.06 3.31
CA VAL A 189 7.61 7.37 1.94
C VAL A 189 6.31 8.16 1.99
N GLY A 190 6.32 9.37 1.44
CA GLY A 190 5.16 10.25 1.40
C GLY A 190 4.58 10.32 0.00
N VAL A 191 3.27 10.09 -0.14
CA VAL A 191 2.53 10.32 -1.39
C VAL A 191 1.34 11.26 -1.16
N GLN A 192 0.96 11.95 -2.23
CA GLN A 192 -0.19 12.84 -2.24
C GLN A 192 -1.31 12.15 -3.00
N LEU A 193 -2.34 11.68 -2.28
CA LEU A 193 -3.43 10.95 -2.91
C LEU A 193 -4.41 11.90 -3.60
N ARG A 194 -4.72 11.63 -4.86
CA ARG A 194 -5.72 12.31 -5.67
C ARG A 194 -6.99 11.47 -5.77
N PRO A 195 -8.16 12.07 -6.05
CA PRO A 195 -9.36 11.30 -6.34
C PRO A 195 -9.10 10.26 -7.42
N GLY A 196 -9.51 9.01 -7.17
CA GLY A 196 -9.26 7.87 -8.07
C GLY A 196 -7.94 7.16 -7.85
N ASP A 197 -7.02 7.69 -7.04
CA ASP A 197 -5.83 6.94 -6.61
C ASP A 197 -6.22 5.87 -5.60
N VAL A 198 -5.47 4.76 -5.60
CA VAL A 198 -5.70 3.61 -4.72
C VAL A 198 -4.37 3.19 -4.09
N VAL A 199 -4.36 2.85 -2.81
CA VAL A 199 -3.22 2.21 -2.15
C VAL A 199 -3.66 0.88 -1.56
N VAL A 200 -2.87 -0.17 -1.75
CA VAL A 200 -3.13 -1.51 -1.24
C VAL A 200 -1.99 -1.92 -0.33
N MET A 201 -2.31 -2.15 0.94
CA MET A 201 -1.45 -2.73 1.96
C MET A 201 -1.83 -4.21 2.10
N TYR A 202 -0.86 -5.08 2.35
CA TYR A 202 -1.10 -6.53 2.38
C TYR A 202 -0.05 -7.26 3.22
N SER A 203 -0.42 -8.42 3.78
CA SER A 203 0.53 -9.34 4.43
C SER A 203 1.26 -10.23 3.42
N ASP A 204 2.40 -10.77 3.84
CA ASP A 204 3.34 -11.52 3.00
C ASP A 204 2.74 -12.78 2.35
N ALA A 205 1.73 -13.41 2.95
CA ALA A 205 1.00 -14.53 2.37
C ALA A 205 0.59 -14.32 0.89
N LEU A 206 0.29 -13.08 0.48
CA LEU A 206 -0.05 -12.78 -0.91
C LEU A 206 1.14 -12.90 -1.87
N MET A 207 2.33 -12.49 -1.45
CA MET A 207 3.54 -12.55 -2.29
C MET A 207 4.29 -13.88 -2.14
N GLU A 208 4.14 -14.55 -1.00
CA GLU A 208 4.73 -15.85 -0.73
C GLU A 208 3.93 -17.03 -1.32
N ALA A 209 2.73 -16.76 -1.84
CA ALA A 209 1.91 -17.75 -2.53
C ALA A 209 2.73 -18.47 -3.62
N GLN A 210 2.84 -19.79 -3.50
CA GLN A 210 3.59 -20.63 -4.44
C GLN A 210 2.72 -21.03 -5.61
N ARG A 211 3.29 -21.03 -6.82
CA ARG A 211 2.58 -21.46 -8.03
C ARG A 211 2.12 -22.91 -7.90
N ALA A 212 0.90 -23.22 -8.35
CA ALA A 212 0.41 -24.59 -8.42
C ALA A 212 1.41 -25.53 -9.12
N GLY A 213 1.90 -26.54 -8.39
CA GLY A 213 2.86 -27.52 -8.88
C GLY A 213 4.32 -27.05 -8.96
N SER A 214 4.67 -25.89 -8.38
CA SER A 214 6.05 -25.40 -8.21
C SER A 214 6.27 -24.87 -6.78
N SER A 215 7.53 -24.77 -6.36
CA SER A 215 7.93 -24.05 -5.14
C SER A 215 8.17 -22.55 -5.36
N ASP A 216 8.03 -22.07 -6.60
CA ASP A 216 8.27 -20.67 -6.94
C ASP A 216 7.20 -19.77 -6.30
N GLN A 217 7.62 -18.85 -5.45
CA GLN A 217 6.77 -17.81 -4.88
C GLN A 217 6.41 -16.77 -5.96
N LEU A 218 5.20 -16.21 -5.84
CA LEU A 218 4.70 -15.16 -6.73
C LEU A 218 5.63 -13.92 -6.73
N GLY A 219 6.09 -13.53 -5.55
CA GLY A 219 6.89 -12.34 -5.30
C GLY A 219 6.14 -11.04 -5.61
N GLU A 220 6.72 -9.91 -5.21
CA GLU A 220 6.15 -8.59 -5.50
C GLU A 220 5.96 -8.33 -7.01
N PRO A 221 6.88 -8.71 -7.93
CA PRO A 221 6.66 -8.53 -9.36
C PRO A 221 5.45 -9.32 -9.88
N GLY A 222 5.20 -10.51 -9.35
CA GLY A 222 4.03 -11.30 -9.70
C GLY A 222 2.74 -10.68 -9.17
N LEU A 223 2.75 -10.27 -7.91
CA LEU A 223 1.59 -9.63 -7.28
C LEU A 223 1.22 -8.31 -7.97
N LEU A 224 2.22 -7.51 -8.36
CA LEU A 224 2.01 -6.28 -9.12
C LEU A 224 1.38 -6.53 -10.50
N ARG A 225 1.74 -7.64 -11.18
CA ARG A 225 1.09 -8.04 -12.43
C ARG A 225 -0.36 -8.47 -12.21
N LEU A 226 -0.64 -9.20 -11.13
CA LEU A 226 -2.01 -9.62 -10.81
C LEU A 226 -2.90 -8.41 -10.54
N ILE A 227 -2.49 -7.50 -9.64
CA ILE A 227 -3.32 -6.32 -9.31
C ILE A 227 -3.52 -5.39 -10.51
N ALA A 228 -2.53 -5.29 -11.41
CA ALA A 228 -2.64 -4.48 -12.62
C ALA A 228 -3.66 -5.03 -13.63
N SER A 229 -4.08 -6.29 -13.51
CA SER A 229 -5.16 -6.88 -14.30
C SER A 229 -6.56 -6.63 -13.73
N LEU A 230 -6.64 -6.08 -12.51
CA LEU A 230 -7.89 -5.78 -11.82
C LEU A 230 -8.35 -4.35 -12.09
N ASP A 231 -9.63 -4.09 -11.85
CA ASP A 231 -10.25 -2.78 -12.08
C ASP A 231 -10.06 -1.86 -10.85
N PRO A 232 -9.16 -0.86 -10.90
CA PRO A 232 -8.94 0.05 -9.77
C PRO A 232 -10.13 1.00 -9.53
N ALA A 233 -11.09 1.10 -10.47
CA ALA A 233 -12.28 1.91 -10.30
C ALA A 233 -13.34 1.26 -9.39
N LYS A 234 -13.11 0.02 -8.95
CA LYS A 234 -13.97 -0.74 -8.00
C LYS A 234 -13.19 -1.11 -6.74
N PRO A 235 -12.73 -0.12 -5.95
CA PRO A 235 -11.90 -0.37 -4.78
C PRO A 235 -12.56 -1.30 -3.75
N GLU A 236 -13.89 -1.31 -3.67
CA GLU A 236 -14.66 -2.20 -2.80
C GLU A 236 -14.54 -3.69 -3.13
N ARG A 237 -14.18 -4.01 -4.37
CA ARG A 237 -13.94 -5.38 -4.82
C ARG A 237 -12.47 -5.76 -4.82
N LEU A 238 -11.57 -4.78 -4.86
CA LEU A 238 -10.17 -4.99 -5.16
C LEU A 238 -9.47 -5.94 -4.18
N ALA A 239 -9.80 -5.87 -2.88
CA ALA A 239 -9.24 -6.78 -1.89
C ALA A 239 -9.60 -8.25 -2.16
N GLY A 240 -10.88 -8.52 -2.41
CA GLY A 240 -11.38 -9.87 -2.69
C GLY A 240 -10.96 -10.38 -4.07
N ASP A 241 -11.00 -9.52 -5.08
CA ASP A 241 -10.55 -9.85 -6.44
C ASP A 241 -9.04 -10.17 -6.45
N LEU A 242 -8.22 -9.42 -5.69
CA LEU A 242 -6.79 -9.70 -5.54
C LEU A 242 -6.53 -11.03 -4.83
N LEU A 243 -7.18 -11.28 -3.69
CA LEU A 243 -7.04 -12.56 -2.99
C LEU A 243 -7.44 -13.74 -3.88
N THR A 244 -8.56 -13.60 -4.61
CA THR A 244 -9.02 -14.63 -5.57
C THR A 244 -8.00 -14.87 -6.69
N ALA A 245 -7.38 -13.81 -7.21
CA ALA A 245 -6.34 -13.93 -8.23
C ALA A 245 -5.09 -14.65 -7.71
N VAL A 246 -4.68 -14.37 -6.47
CA VAL A 246 -3.55 -15.05 -5.82
C VAL A 246 -3.88 -16.52 -5.53
N GLU A 247 -5.06 -16.84 -5.01
CA GLU A 247 -5.50 -18.23 -4.78
C GLU A 247 -5.60 -19.02 -6.10
N SER A 248 -6.02 -18.36 -7.18
CA SER A 248 -6.03 -18.96 -8.53
C SER A 248 -4.61 -19.24 -9.03
N TYR A 249 -3.63 -18.38 -8.73
CA TYR A 249 -2.22 -18.62 -9.03
C TYR A 249 -1.65 -19.78 -8.22
N ALA A 250 -2.04 -19.90 -6.94
CA ALA A 250 -1.62 -20.96 -6.04
C ALA A 250 -2.29 -22.31 -6.31
N GLY A 251 -3.43 -22.32 -7.01
CA GLY A 251 -4.22 -23.52 -7.26
C GLY A 251 -5.11 -23.92 -6.08
N GLY A 252 -5.39 -23.00 -5.16
CA GLY A 252 -6.21 -23.24 -3.98
C GLY A 252 -6.10 -22.12 -2.93
N PRO A 253 -6.77 -22.29 -1.77
CA PRO A 253 -6.67 -21.36 -0.65
C PRO A 253 -5.22 -21.22 -0.15
N LEU A 254 -4.89 -20.04 0.37
CA LEU A 254 -3.58 -19.80 0.99
C LEU A 254 -3.41 -20.60 2.29
N ASN A 255 -2.18 -21.06 2.53
CA ASN A 255 -1.81 -21.84 3.71
C ASN A 255 -1.30 -20.95 4.87
N ASP A 256 -1.71 -19.68 4.89
CA ASP A 256 -1.28 -18.69 5.87
C ASP A 256 -2.39 -17.65 6.10
N ASP A 257 -2.23 -16.80 7.12
CA ASP A 257 -3.09 -15.65 7.34
C ASP A 257 -2.95 -14.66 6.18
N ALA A 258 -4.08 -14.20 5.64
CA ALA A 258 -4.07 -13.27 4.51
C ALA A 258 -4.85 -12.01 4.84
N THR A 259 -4.17 -10.86 4.78
CA THR A 259 -4.75 -9.55 5.04
C THR A 259 -4.49 -8.61 3.87
N VAL A 260 -5.54 -7.91 3.44
CA VAL A 260 -5.50 -6.90 2.39
C VAL A 260 -6.30 -5.68 2.86
N VAL A 261 -5.67 -4.51 2.82
CA VAL A 261 -6.32 -3.23 3.11
C VAL A 261 -6.21 -2.32 1.90
N VAL A 262 -7.35 -1.93 1.34
CA VAL A 262 -7.45 -1.01 0.21
C VAL A 262 -7.82 0.37 0.74
N LEU A 263 -7.11 1.40 0.32
CA LEU A 263 -7.29 2.80 0.71
C LEU A 263 -7.59 3.64 -0.53
N THR A 264 -8.62 4.49 -0.47
CA THR A 264 -8.86 5.50 -1.52
C THR A 264 -9.32 6.83 -0.92
N PRO A 265 -8.92 7.99 -1.47
CA PRO A 265 -9.44 9.27 -1.00
C PRO A 265 -10.95 9.36 -1.20
N SER A 266 -11.69 9.61 -0.12
CA SER A 266 -13.14 9.80 -0.24
C SER A 266 -13.45 11.00 -1.15
N ALA A 267 -14.56 10.90 -1.88
CA ALA A 267 -15.03 11.99 -2.74
C ALA A 267 -15.25 13.32 -1.99
N ARG A 268 -15.55 13.25 -0.68
CA ARG A 268 -15.64 14.41 0.21
C ARG A 268 -14.28 14.76 0.79
N ALA A 269 -13.63 15.80 0.24
CA ALA A 269 -12.48 16.41 0.90
C ALA A 269 -12.93 17.10 2.21
N PRO A 270 -12.19 16.95 3.32
CA PRO A 270 -12.23 17.96 4.37
C PRO A 270 -11.68 19.26 3.78
N VAL A 271 -12.47 20.34 3.81
CA VAL A 271 -12.01 21.66 3.37
C VAL A 271 -11.05 22.20 4.44
N ALA A 272 -9.76 22.03 4.23
CA ALA A 272 -8.74 22.62 5.08
C ALA A 272 -8.48 24.08 4.70
N PRO A 273 -8.36 25.00 5.66
CA PRO A 273 -7.88 26.35 5.40
C PRO A 273 -6.50 26.34 4.72
N LEU A 274 -6.25 27.29 3.82
CA LEU A 274 -4.99 27.40 3.06
C LEU A 274 -3.74 27.34 3.96
N ALA A 275 -3.81 27.93 5.15
CA ALA A 275 -2.74 27.92 6.14
C ALA A 275 -2.35 26.50 6.60
N GLU A 276 -3.32 25.58 6.75
CA GLU A 276 -3.03 24.19 7.11
C GLU A 276 -2.39 23.42 5.96
N ARG A 277 -2.82 23.69 4.71
CA ARG A 277 -2.22 23.10 3.51
C ARG A 277 -0.75 23.52 3.37
N LEU A 278 -0.45 24.80 3.60
CA LEU A 278 0.92 25.33 3.57
C LEU A 278 1.81 24.74 4.68
N ARG A 279 1.29 24.60 5.91
CA ARG A 279 2.06 23.96 7.01
C ARG A 279 2.33 22.48 6.75
N ALA A 280 1.40 21.77 6.13
CA ALA A 280 1.56 20.36 5.80
C ALA A 280 2.53 20.15 4.62
N LEU A 281 2.48 21.01 3.60
CA LEU A 281 3.55 21.10 2.58
C LEU A 281 4.90 21.37 3.23
N GLY A 282 4.96 22.32 4.16
CA GLY A 282 6.17 22.59 4.95
C GLY A 282 6.67 21.36 5.71
N ARG A 283 5.76 20.53 6.26
CA ARG A 283 6.12 19.27 6.92
C ARG A 283 6.67 18.24 5.93
N LEU A 284 5.97 18.00 4.81
CA LEU A 284 6.42 17.08 3.75
C LEU A 284 7.79 17.48 3.19
N CYS A 285 7.97 18.78 2.92
CA CYS A 285 9.24 19.37 2.52
C CYS A 285 10.30 19.28 3.62
N SER A 286 9.96 19.52 4.88
CA SER A 286 10.91 19.41 6.00
C SER A 286 11.33 17.96 6.29
N MET A 287 10.47 16.98 5.98
CA MET A 287 10.76 15.56 6.14
C MET A 287 11.68 15.07 5.03
N THR A 288 11.42 15.49 3.78
CA THR A 288 12.37 15.31 2.68
C THR A 288 13.69 16.03 2.96
N LEU A 289 13.66 17.26 3.50
CA LEU A 289 14.84 18.02 3.92
C LEU A 289 15.59 17.39 5.10
N ARG A 290 14.91 16.79 6.09
CA ARG A 290 15.58 16.07 7.18
C ARG A 290 16.26 14.82 6.67
N GLY A 291 15.63 14.05 5.78
CA GLY A 291 16.32 12.94 5.09
C GLY A 291 17.56 13.42 4.32
N LEU A 292 17.45 14.57 3.66
CA LEU A 292 18.51 15.27 2.94
C LEU A 292 19.66 15.78 3.85
N LEU A 293 19.33 16.33 5.02
CA LEU A 293 20.29 16.90 5.97
C LEU A 293 21.01 15.82 6.79
N VAL A 294 20.37 14.67 7.02
CA VAL A 294 20.96 13.54 7.73
C VAL A 294 21.82 12.69 6.80
N HIS A 295 21.55 12.64 5.47
CA HIS A 295 22.26 11.75 4.52
C HIS A 295 22.93 12.43 3.31
N GLY A 296 22.82 13.76 3.16
CA GLY A 296 23.72 14.55 2.31
C GLY A 296 23.50 14.52 0.79
N GLN A 297 22.37 14.01 0.25
CA GLN A 297 22.07 14.11 -1.19
C GLN A 297 20.61 14.46 -1.51
N ALA A 298 20.43 15.31 -2.53
CA ALA A 298 19.13 15.79 -2.99
C ALA A 298 18.50 14.86 -4.03
N PRO A 299 17.19 14.57 -3.96
CA PRO A 299 16.50 13.88 -5.04
C PRO A 299 16.42 14.79 -6.28
N PRO A 300 16.37 14.22 -7.50
CA PRO A 300 16.30 15.01 -8.72
C PRO A 300 14.93 15.70 -8.81
N LEU A 301 14.92 17.01 -8.53
CA LEU A 301 13.72 17.89 -8.46
C LEU A 301 12.87 17.95 -9.75
N HIS A 302 13.24 17.26 -10.83
CA HIS A 302 12.59 17.37 -12.12
C HIS A 302 11.23 16.65 -12.24
N ASP A 303 10.96 15.62 -11.42
CA ASP A 303 9.70 14.84 -11.55
C ASP A 303 8.56 15.33 -10.63
N ILE A 304 8.85 16.18 -9.64
CA ILE A 304 7.84 16.72 -8.71
C ILE A 304 7.18 18.01 -9.24
N LEU A 305 7.84 18.72 -10.16
CA LEU A 305 7.41 20.04 -10.64
C LEU A 305 6.52 20.03 -11.91
N LEU A 306 6.33 18.88 -12.57
CA LEU A 306 5.46 18.79 -13.75
C LEU A 306 3.95 18.75 -13.43
N GLY A 307 3.58 18.66 -12.15
CA GLY A 307 2.17 18.68 -11.70
C GLY A 307 1.52 20.07 -11.59
N LEU A 308 2.22 21.15 -11.94
CA LEU A 308 1.72 22.54 -11.80
C LEU A 308 1.43 23.25 -13.13
N ARG A 309 1.46 22.57 -14.28
CA ARG A 309 0.95 23.17 -15.52
C ARG A 309 -0.57 23.15 -15.53
N THR A 310 -1.16 24.31 -15.29
CA THR A 310 -2.57 24.62 -15.52
C THR A 310 -2.92 24.41 -17.01
N PRO A 311 -4.14 23.95 -17.34
CA PRO A 311 -4.57 23.87 -18.72
C PRO A 311 -4.94 25.27 -19.20
N GLN A 312 -4.02 25.96 -19.86
CA GLN A 312 -4.41 27.13 -20.67
C GLN A 312 -4.81 26.67 -22.07
N SER A 313 -6.12 26.70 -22.28
CA SER A 313 -6.75 26.85 -23.58
C SER A 313 -6.17 28.07 -24.33
N LYS A 314 -5.78 27.89 -25.58
CA LYS A 314 -5.95 28.90 -26.65
C LYS A 314 -5.79 28.25 -28.02
N GLN A 315 -6.91 28.10 -28.72
CA GLN A 315 -6.94 28.13 -30.18
C GLN A 315 -6.38 29.47 -30.67
N ALA A 316 -5.54 29.43 -31.69
CA ALA A 316 -5.43 30.51 -32.67
C ALA A 316 -4.97 29.93 -34.02
N VAL A 317 -5.86 30.05 -34.99
CA VAL A 317 -5.66 29.83 -36.43
C VAL A 317 -4.94 31.05 -37.03
N ARG A 318 -4.13 30.82 -38.07
CA ARG A 318 -3.48 31.70 -39.09
C ARG A 318 -1.96 31.50 -39.08
N GLY A 319 -1.25 31.24 -40.18
CA GLY A 319 -1.54 31.30 -41.60
C GLY A 319 -0.35 31.95 -42.31
N GLY A 320 0.36 31.18 -43.16
CA GLY A 320 1.38 31.62 -44.14
C GLY A 320 2.74 32.03 -43.57
N LEU A 321 3.86 32.01 -44.29
CA LEU A 321 4.25 31.53 -45.63
C LEU A 321 5.79 31.73 -45.70
N SER A 322 6.48 31.04 -46.63
CA SER A 322 7.91 31.16 -47.02
C SER A 322 8.94 30.68 -45.99
N GLY A 323 9.93 29.83 -46.26
CA GLY A 323 10.76 29.47 -47.42
C GLY A 323 12.15 29.17 -46.80
N LEU A 324 13.02 28.25 -47.17
CA LEU A 324 13.45 27.64 -48.43
C LEU A 324 14.37 26.45 -48.06
N GLY A 325 14.37 25.39 -48.87
CA GLY A 325 15.49 24.44 -49.07
C GLY A 325 15.76 23.44 -47.94
N GLY A 326 15.91 22.13 -48.16
CA GLY A 326 16.03 21.32 -49.36
C GLY A 326 16.65 19.98 -48.94
N LEU A 327 16.33 18.93 -49.71
CA LEU A 327 16.96 17.60 -49.76
C LEU A 327 16.41 16.49 -48.83
N ASN A 328 15.38 15.84 -49.38
CA ASN A 328 15.03 14.42 -49.39
C ASN A 328 16.05 13.40 -48.87
N ALA A 329 15.61 12.47 -48.00
CA ALA A 329 15.56 11.02 -48.27
C ALA A 329 15.03 10.20 -47.06
N ALA A 330 13.91 9.51 -47.26
CA ALA A 330 13.46 8.29 -46.55
C ALA A 330 12.28 7.69 -47.36
N PRO A 331 11.84 6.43 -47.18
CA PRO A 331 12.46 5.25 -46.52
C PRO A 331 12.48 4.00 -47.45
N THR A 332 13.23 2.95 -47.08
CA THR A 332 13.15 1.63 -47.73
C THR A 332 12.53 0.59 -46.77
N PRO A 333 11.53 -0.22 -47.20
CA PRO A 333 10.78 -1.18 -46.37
C PRO A 333 11.43 -2.59 -46.32
N PRO A 334 10.89 -3.54 -45.51
CA PRO A 334 11.63 -4.72 -45.04
C PRO A 334 11.60 -5.91 -46.00
N ALA A 335 12.64 -6.75 -45.94
CA ALA A 335 12.75 -7.99 -46.71
C ALA A 335 12.03 -9.16 -46.03
N ALA A 336 11.34 -9.95 -46.85
CA ALA A 336 10.47 -11.07 -46.50
C ALA A 336 11.22 -12.41 -46.30
N LEU A 337 10.56 -13.31 -45.56
CA LEU A 337 10.84 -14.74 -45.39
C LEU A 337 10.83 -15.53 -46.72
N PRO A 338 11.52 -16.68 -46.79
CA PRO A 338 11.14 -17.77 -47.68
C PRO A 338 10.50 -18.96 -46.94
N ASP A 339 9.53 -19.56 -47.64
CA ASP A 339 8.67 -20.68 -47.27
C ASP A 339 9.38 -22.04 -47.09
N LEU A 340 8.70 -22.88 -46.30
CA LEU A 340 8.88 -24.33 -46.08
C LEU A 340 8.87 -25.18 -47.37
N PRO A 341 9.29 -26.45 -47.26
CA PRO A 341 8.41 -27.53 -47.72
C PRO A 341 8.11 -28.56 -46.62
N ALA A 342 6.91 -29.14 -46.71
CA ALA A 342 6.33 -30.12 -45.81
C ALA A 342 6.70 -31.58 -46.16
N ALA A 343 6.42 -32.46 -45.19
CA ALA A 343 6.17 -33.91 -45.26
C ALA A 343 7.38 -34.87 -45.15
N ARG A 344 7.52 -35.50 -43.99
CA ARG A 344 6.93 -36.81 -43.66
C ARG A 344 6.89 -37.04 -42.16
#